data_AF-A0A090WKT8-F1
#
_entry.id   AF-A0A090WKT8-F1
#
_cell.length_a   1.000
_cell.length_b   1.000
_cell.length_c   1.000
_cell.angle_alpha   90.00
_cell.angle_beta   90.00
_cell.angle_gamma   90.00
#
_symmetry.space_group_name_H-M   'P 1'
#
loop_
_entity.id
_entity.type
_entity.pdbx_description
1 polymer ?
#
loop_
_entity_poly.entity_id
_entity_poly.type
_entity_poly.pdbx_seq_one_letter_code
_entity_poly.pdbx_strand_id
1 'polypeptide(L)'
;MGDNTELLQATQSVLKELLNRNDYDFSIYLGDLVNDAPDLFMPLKKLVDDVKQSSWVVYGNHDRNFKTDKENQPNLFRDNFGPDTYAFFRNDVLFVALNSIKPEGKYGYKGIYEKNQIDFLSQLLATVDANQPIVISQHIPFVGMKNKKELIEILNPFKNVLFLTGHTHTAFRNTIKMPSGNMINELTAGAVCGNWWTGQKDWEGIPLALMSCGTPKGYFEIDFNKADYKIKYKGGINLPGNKQFSVWFGDYNGEPLSSLAESNEFYVNVFSGSSDTKISVVLPNKKVVFLKKEAILDPFVNYIKQTQKEGLAPDKNSKKSAYLRTKSRHIWKGVMPDELVKGYHKVEIKIEDPYFSTIKDFLWVLKE
;
A
#
# COMPACT_ATOMS: atom_id res chain seq x y z
N MET A 1 -8.13 -8.32 -10.73
CA MET A 1 -9.25 -9.31 -10.78
C MET A 1 -8.99 -10.37 -11.84
N GLY A 2 -8.97 -11.65 -11.49
CA GLY A 2 -8.73 -12.77 -12.42
C GLY A 2 -10.00 -13.46 -12.93
N ASP A 3 -11.14 -13.25 -12.27
CA ASP A 3 -12.43 -13.80 -12.67
C ASP A 3 -13.59 -12.91 -12.17
N ASN A 4 -14.82 -13.31 -12.49
CA ASN A 4 -16.03 -12.60 -12.05
C ASN A 4 -16.23 -12.65 -10.51
N THR A 5 -15.65 -13.63 -9.81
CA THR A 5 -15.72 -13.71 -8.34
C THR A 5 -14.86 -12.62 -7.73
N GLU A 6 -13.63 -12.45 -8.22
CA GLU A 6 -12.75 -11.36 -7.77
C GLU A 6 -13.32 -9.99 -8.11
N LEU A 7 -13.95 -9.85 -9.29
CA LEU A 7 -14.66 -8.63 -9.65
C LEU A 7 -15.83 -8.36 -8.68
N LEU A 8 -16.61 -9.38 -8.32
CA LEU A 8 -17.68 -9.25 -7.32
C LEU A 8 -17.13 -8.88 -5.94
N GLN A 9 -15.98 -9.43 -5.53
CA GLN A 9 -15.33 -9.06 -4.28
C GLN A 9 -14.90 -7.59 -4.29
N ALA A 10 -14.43 -7.08 -5.43
CA ALA A 10 -14.10 -5.67 -5.60
C ALA A 10 -15.33 -4.76 -5.53
N THR A 11 -16.44 -5.16 -6.17
CA THR A 11 -17.70 -4.40 -6.14
C THR A 11 -18.32 -4.37 -4.76
N GLN A 12 -18.13 -5.41 -3.94
CA GLN A 12 -18.57 -5.42 -2.54
C GLN A 12 -17.55 -4.86 -1.55
N SER A 13 -16.40 -4.38 -2.04
CA SER A 13 -15.35 -3.77 -1.22
C SER A 13 -15.00 -2.37 -1.74
N VAL A 14 -13.79 -2.14 -2.23
CA VAL A 14 -13.29 -0.81 -2.56
C VAL A 14 -14.19 -0.03 -3.51
N LEU A 15 -14.82 -0.66 -4.51
CA LEU A 15 -15.67 0.07 -5.46
C LEU A 15 -16.98 0.52 -4.81
N LYS A 16 -17.61 -0.29 -3.96
CA LYS A 16 -18.78 0.14 -3.17
C LYS A 16 -18.44 1.29 -2.23
N GLU A 17 -17.23 1.33 -1.70
CA GLU A 17 -16.79 2.47 -0.90
C GLU A 17 -16.72 3.74 -1.74
N LEU A 18 -16.00 3.68 -2.87
CA LEU A 18 -15.81 4.82 -3.77
C LEU A 18 -17.14 5.33 -4.36
N LEU A 19 -18.07 4.42 -4.70
CA LEU A 19 -19.42 4.77 -5.16
C LEU A 19 -20.21 5.62 -4.16
N ASN A 20 -19.94 5.47 -2.85
CA ASN A 20 -20.64 6.17 -1.78
C ASN A 20 -19.84 7.35 -1.20
N ARG A 21 -18.76 7.74 -1.87
CA ARG A 21 -17.91 8.86 -1.45
C ARG A 21 -17.96 9.99 -2.46
N ASN A 22 -17.75 11.21 -1.97
CA ASN A 22 -17.69 12.40 -2.81
C ASN A 22 -16.70 13.45 -2.30
N ASP A 23 -15.85 13.07 -1.36
CA ASP A 23 -14.91 13.89 -0.58
C ASP A 23 -13.48 13.81 -1.13
N TYR A 24 -13.32 13.47 -2.42
CA TYR A 24 -12.05 13.41 -3.11
C TYR A 24 -12.18 13.91 -4.55
N ASP A 25 -11.07 14.38 -5.14
CA ASP A 25 -11.06 14.93 -6.50
C ASP A 25 -11.07 13.84 -7.58
N PHE A 26 -10.21 12.83 -7.43
CA PHE A 26 -10.04 11.72 -8.36
C PHE A 26 -9.32 10.55 -7.67
N SER A 27 -9.32 9.38 -8.31
CA SER A 27 -8.57 8.20 -7.86
C SER A 27 -7.49 7.80 -8.87
N ILE A 28 -6.44 7.10 -8.40
CA ILE A 28 -5.42 6.48 -9.25
C ILE A 28 -5.32 4.98 -8.93
N TYR A 29 -5.54 4.14 -9.93
CA TYR A 29 -5.36 2.68 -9.84
C TYR A 29 -3.98 2.33 -10.35
N LEU A 30 -3.13 1.80 -9.46
CA LEU A 30 -1.69 1.62 -9.68
C LEU A 30 -1.34 0.31 -10.43
N GLY A 31 -2.16 -0.12 -11.38
CA GLY A 31 -1.96 -1.32 -12.20
C GLY A 31 -2.39 -2.64 -11.55
N ASP A 32 -2.27 -3.72 -12.33
CA ASP A 32 -2.84 -5.04 -12.05
C ASP A 32 -4.35 -4.95 -11.79
N LEU A 33 -5.01 -4.22 -12.68
CA LEU A 33 -6.46 -4.07 -12.70
C LEU A 33 -7.12 -5.44 -12.84
N VAL A 34 -6.54 -6.28 -13.70
CA VAL A 34 -6.89 -7.69 -13.88
C VAL A 34 -5.73 -8.60 -13.48
N ASN A 35 -6.01 -9.89 -13.29
CA ASN A 35 -5.01 -10.93 -13.03
C ASN A 35 -4.94 -11.86 -14.23
N ASP A 36 -4.20 -11.45 -15.27
CA ASP A 36 -4.06 -12.14 -16.56
C ASP A 36 -5.38 -12.40 -17.32
N ALA A 37 -6.41 -11.62 -17.00
CA ALA A 37 -7.77 -11.74 -17.54
C ALA A 37 -8.23 -10.43 -18.19
N PRO A 38 -7.60 -9.98 -19.28
CA PRO A 38 -7.92 -8.70 -19.92
C PRO A 38 -9.34 -8.65 -20.52
N ASP A 39 -10.00 -9.80 -20.69
CA ASP A 39 -11.42 -9.89 -21.05
C ASP A 39 -12.33 -9.21 -19.98
N LEU A 40 -11.81 -8.96 -18.77
CA LEU A 40 -12.49 -8.23 -17.69
C LEU A 40 -12.30 -6.70 -17.74
N PHE A 41 -11.51 -6.16 -18.67
CA PHE A 41 -11.30 -4.70 -18.77
C PHE A 41 -12.58 -3.93 -19.00
N MET A 42 -13.45 -4.37 -19.92
CA MET A 42 -14.72 -3.68 -20.18
C MET A 42 -15.68 -3.74 -18.97
N PRO A 43 -15.93 -4.90 -18.33
CA PRO A 43 -16.69 -4.96 -17.08
C PRO A 43 -16.13 -4.06 -15.98
N LEU A 44 -14.82 -4.10 -15.76
CA LEU A 44 -14.18 -3.27 -14.74
C LEU A 44 -14.30 -1.78 -15.07
N LYS A 45 -14.03 -1.40 -16.32
CA LYS A 45 -14.14 -0.01 -16.78
C LYS A 45 -15.54 0.55 -16.52
N LYS A 46 -16.59 -0.20 -16.85
CA LYS A 46 -17.97 0.22 -16.58
C LYS A 46 -18.20 0.49 -15.09
N LEU A 47 -17.74 -0.40 -14.20
CA LEU A 47 -17.89 -0.24 -12.76
C LEU A 47 -17.11 0.96 -12.22
N VAL A 48 -15.94 1.25 -12.79
CA VAL A 48 -15.14 2.43 -12.43
C VAL A 48 -15.79 3.72 -12.96
N ASP A 49 -16.35 3.69 -14.17
CA ASP A 49 -17.05 4.84 -14.76
C ASP A 49 -18.37 5.19 -14.03
N ASP A 50 -18.97 4.24 -13.30
CA ASP A 50 -20.14 4.49 -12.44
C ASP A 50 -19.78 5.29 -11.17
N VAL A 51 -18.50 5.35 -10.80
CA VAL A 51 -18.02 6.21 -9.71
C VAL A 51 -17.99 7.67 -10.17
N LYS A 52 -18.59 8.56 -9.37
CA LYS A 52 -18.77 9.97 -9.74
C LYS A 52 -17.44 10.71 -10.02
N GLN A 53 -16.42 10.40 -9.24
CA GLN A 53 -15.10 11.02 -9.37
C GLN A 53 -14.30 10.38 -10.50
N SER A 54 -13.52 11.21 -11.19
CA SER A 54 -12.62 10.72 -12.24
C SER A 54 -11.61 9.72 -11.70
N SER A 55 -11.22 8.78 -12.55
CA SER A 55 -10.27 7.74 -12.22
C SER A 55 -9.17 7.67 -13.27
N TRP A 56 -7.93 7.57 -12.81
CA TRP A 56 -6.76 7.39 -13.64
C TRP A 56 -6.20 6.00 -13.41
N VAL A 57 -5.68 5.37 -14.46
CA VAL A 57 -5.17 4.00 -14.37
C VAL A 57 -3.74 3.92 -14.88
N VAL A 58 -2.98 3.02 -14.27
CA VAL A 58 -1.60 2.70 -14.61
C VAL A 58 -1.58 1.27 -15.15
N TYR A 59 -0.70 1.00 -16.11
CA TYR A 59 -0.51 -0.33 -16.67
C TYR A 59 0.34 -1.24 -15.75
N GLY A 60 -0.19 -2.40 -15.38
CA GLY A 60 0.49 -3.43 -14.59
C GLY A 60 0.98 -4.64 -15.39
N ASN A 61 1.71 -5.54 -14.73
CA ASN A 61 2.22 -6.74 -15.39
C ASN A 61 1.15 -7.81 -15.61
N HIS A 62 0.02 -7.75 -14.93
CA HIS A 62 -1.11 -8.65 -15.17
C HIS A 62 -2.14 -8.08 -16.15
N ASP A 63 -1.97 -6.81 -16.56
CA ASP A 63 -2.82 -6.14 -17.55
C ASP A 63 -2.39 -6.42 -19.01
N ARG A 64 -1.44 -7.35 -19.20
CA ARG A 64 -0.92 -7.73 -20.53
C ARG A 64 -1.89 -8.64 -21.29
N ASN A 65 -2.00 -8.42 -22.60
CA ASN A 65 -2.67 -9.37 -23.49
C ASN A 65 -1.73 -10.52 -23.88
N PHE A 66 -1.75 -11.61 -23.10
CA PHE A 66 -0.92 -12.79 -23.36
C PHE A 66 -1.27 -13.56 -24.65
N LYS A 67 -2.33 -13.17 -25.38
CA LYS A 67 -2.73 -13.79 -26.66
C LYS A 67 -2.03 -13.17 -27.87
N THR A 68 -1.20 -12.14 -27.68
CA THR A 68 -0.45 -11.46 -28.75
C THR A 68 1.07 -11.49 -28.51
N ASP A 69 1.85 -10.98 -29.45
CA ASP A 69 3.30 -10.77 -29.29
C ASP A 69 3.61 -9.73 -28.21
N LYS A 70 4.86 -9.70 -27.75
CA LYS A 70 5.27 -8.91 -26.59
C LYS A 70 5.18 -7.40 -26.87
N GLU A 71 5.32 -6.97 -28.12
CA GLU A 71 5.21 -5.59 -28.57
C GLU A 71 3.76 -5.07 -28.50
N ASN A 72 2.80 -5.95 -28.78
CA ASN A 72 1.37 -5.63 -28.81
C ASN A 72 0.64 -5.94 -27.49
N GLN A 73 1.31 -6.52 -26.50
CA GLN A 73 0.73 -6.84 -25.19
C GLN A 73 0.00 -5.67 -24.49
N PRO A 74 0.46 -4.40 -24.59
CA PRO A 74 -0.24 -3.25 -24.00
C PRO A 74 -1.42 -2.72 -24.83
N ASN A 75 -1.58 -3.12 -26.10
CA ASN A 75 -2.56 -2.48 -26.99
C ASN A 75 -3.99 -2.62 -26.48
N LEU A 76 -4.37 -3.80 -25.97
CA LEU A 76 -5.73 -4.01 -25.45
C LEU A 76 -6.03 -3.13 -24.23
N PHE A 77 -5.04 -2.86 -23.38
CA PHE A 77 -5.18 -1.86 -22.32
C PHE A 77 -5.35 -0.46 -22.91
N ARG A 78 -4.52 -0.11 -23.91
CA ARG A 78 -4.59 1.21 -24.57
C ARG A 78 -5.93 1.48 -25.22
N ASP A 79 -6.50 0.47 -25.86
CA ASP A 79 -7.81 0.55 -26.52
C ASP A 79 -8.97 0.80 -25.53
N ASN A 80 -8.83 0.35 -24.27
CA ASN A 80 -9.87 0.48 -23.24
C ASN A 80 -9.68 1.69 -22.32
N PHE A 81 -8.43 2.04 -21.99
CA PHE A 81 -8.11 3.01 -20.94
C PHE A 81 -7.31 4.21 -21.44
N GLY A 82 -6.91 4.24 -22.71
CA GLY A 82 -6.04 5.28 -23.26
C GLY A 82 -4.55 4.95 -23.07
N PRO A 83 -3.64 5.91 -23.35
CA PRO A 83 -2.21 5.64 -23.37
C PRO A 83 -1.69 5.08 -22.02
N ASP A 84 -0.71 4.18 -22.09
CA ASP A 84 -0.01 3.61 -20.93
C ASP A 84 1.12 4.52 -20.41
N THR A 85 1.29 5.70 -21.01
CA THR A 85 2.16 6.77 -20.54
C THR A 85 1.51 8.11 -20.88
N TYR A 86 1.22 8.91 -19.85
CA TYR A 86 0.53 10.20 -20.00
C TYR A 86 0.81 11.11 -18.82
N ALA A 87 0.45 12.38 -18.96
CA ALA A 87 0.54 13.36 -17.89
C ALA A 87 -0.67 14.30 -17.90
N PHE A 88 -1.00 14.83 -16.74
CA PHE A 88 -2.03 15.86 -16.58
C PHE A 88 -1.69 16.75 -15.39
N PHE A 89 -2.19 17.98 -15.43
CA PHE A 89 -2.18 18.86 -14.28
C PHE A 89 -3.51 18.76 -13.55
N ARG A 90 -3.45 18.74 -12.23
CA ARG A 90 -4.60 19.07 -11.38
C ARG A 90 -4.15 20.14 -10.41
N ASN A 91 -4.77 21.31 -10.50
CA ASN A 91 -4.29 22.51 -9.83
C ASN A 91 -2.82 22.73 -10.19
N ASP A 92 -1.95 22.98 -9.20
CA ASP A 92 -0.51 23.23 -9.42
C ASP A 92 0.36 21.96 -9.39
N VAL A 93 -0.22 20.76 -9.33
CA VAL A 93 0.53 19.49 -9.25
C VAL A 93 0.55 18.79 -10.61
N LEU A 94 1.75 18.40 -11.06
CA LEU A 94 1.94 17.59 -12.25
C LEU A 94 1.82 16.11 -11.89
N PHE A 95 0.84 15.42 -12.47
CA PHE A 95 0.70 13.98 -12.39
C PHE A 95 1.21 13.34 -13.67
N VAL A 96 2.04 12.31 -13.54
CA VAL A 96 2.59 11.54 -14.66
C VAL A 96 2.34 10.05 -14.41
N ALA A 97 1.73 9.35 -15.36
CA ALA A 97 1.65 7.90 -15.36
C ALA A 97 2.73 7.35 -16.30
N LEU A 98 3.55 6.42 -15.82
CA LEU A 98 4.60 5.76 -16.60
C LEU A 98 4.37 4.24 -16.68
N ASN A 99 4.64 3.66 -17.85
CA ASN A 99 4.63 2.21 -18.02
C ASN A 99 5.94 1.60 -17.51
N SER A 100 5.91 1.11 -16.28
CA SER A 100 7.06 0.42 -15.67
C SER A 100 7.32 -1.00 -16.20
N ILE A 101 6.51 -1.53 -17.11
CA ILE A 101 6.54 -2.93 -17.56
C ILE A 101 7.11 -3.04 -18.96
N LYS A 102 8.27 -3.68 -19.08
CA LYS A 102 8.83 -4.12 -20.38
C LYS A 102 8.65 -5.63 -20.55
N PRO A 103 7.75 -6.10 -21.43
CA PRO A 103 7.59 -7.53 -21.72
C PRO A 103 8.88 -8.25 -22.13
N GLU A 104 9.08 -9.46 -21.61
CA GLU A 104 10.17 -10.37 -21.96
C GLU A 104 9.61 -11.76 -22.27
N GLY A 105 9.53 -12.09 -23.57
CA GLY A 105 8.82 -13.28 -24.03
C GLY A 105 7.32 -13.19 -23.75
N LYS A 106 6.65 -14.35 -23.66
CA LYS A 106 5.19 -14.38 -23.49
C LYS A 106 4.76 -13.96 -22.08
N TYR A 107 5.40 -14.51 -21.04
CA TYR A 107 4.97 -14.33 -19.64
C TYR A 107 5.92 -13.46 -18.80
N GLY A 108 7.19 -13.36 -19.18
CA GLY A 108 8.20 -12.60 -18.45
C GLY A 108 8.07 -11.08 -18.66
N TYR A 109 8.67 -10.31 -17.77
CA TYR A 109 8.78 -8.85 -17.88
C TYR A 109 9.98 -8.33 -17.07
N LYS A 110 10.40 -7.09 -17.36
CA LYS A 110 11.39 -6.34 -16.59
C LYS A 110 10.81 -4.99 -16.18
N GLY A 111 11.16 -4.55 -14.97
CA GLY A 111 10.99 -3.17 -14.54
C GLY A 111 12.02 -2.25 -15.19
N ILE A 112 11.72 -1.77 -16.40
CA ILE A 112 12.57 -0.86 -17.18
C ILE A 112 11.68 0.19 -17.85
N TYR A 113 12.12 1.45 -17.82
CA TYR A 113 11.54 2.49 -18.66
C TYR A 113 12.11 2.40 -20.06
N GLU A 114 11.24 2.40 -21.07
CA GLU A 114 11.66 2.44 -22.46
C GLU A 114 12.07 3.85 -22.88
N LYS A 115 12.91 3.96 -23.92
CA LYS A 115 13.50 5.24 -24.33
C LYS A 115 12.45 6.32 -24.60
N ASN A 116 11.34 5.96 -25.25
CA ASN A 116 10.24 6.88 -25.52
C ASN A 116 9.61 7.47 -24.24
N GLN A 117 9.53 6.69 -23.16
CA GLN A 117 9.01 7.17 -21.87
C GLN A 117 9.99 8.12 -21.18
N ILE A 118 11.30 7.84 -21.29
CA ILE A 118 12.37 8.69 -20.76
C ILE A 118 12.41 10.01 -21.53
N ASP A 119 12.36 9.94 -22.87
CA ASP A 119 12.30 11.12 -23.74
C ASP A 119 11.04 11.95 -23.45
N PHE A 120 9.88 11.31 -23.29
CA PHE A 120 8.62 11.97 -22.93
C PHE A 120 8.74 12.73 -21.62
N LEU A 121 9.24 12.08 -20.55
CA LEU A 121 9.38 12.72 -19.24
C LEU A 121 10.39 13.87 -19.30
N SER A 122 11.53 13.67 -19.96
CA SER A 122 12.56 14.70 -20.10
C SER A 122 12.03 15.95 -20.81
N GLN A 123 11.31 15.77 -21.92
CA GLN A 123 10.72 16.89 -22.68
C GLN A 123 9.61 17.60 -21.91
N LEU A 124 8.75 16.84 -21.23
CA LEU A 124 7.69 17.39 -20.38
C LEU A 124 8.29 18.28 -19.29
N LEU A 125 9.28 17.76 -18.56
CA LEU A 125 9.88 18.44 -17.41
C LEU A 125 10.78 19.63 -17.79
N ALA A 126 11.21 19.74 -19.05
CA ALA A 126 11.92 20.93 -19.54
C ALA A 126 11.09 22.22 -19.45
N THR A 127 9.77 22.10 -19.31
CA THR A 127 8.83 23.23 -19.20
C THR A 127 8.28 23.45 -17.78
N VAL A 128 8.71 22.64 -16.81
CA VAL A 128 8.15 22.60 -15.45
C VAL A 128 9.09 23.29 -14.46
N ASP A 129 8.54 24.11 -13.55
CA ASP A 129 9.35 24.76 -12.51
C ASP A 129 9.92 23.73 -11.53
N ALA A 130 11.17 23.91 -11.11
CA ALA A 130 11.87 22.99 -10.22
C ALA A 130 11.22 22.83 -8.83
N ASN A 131 10.39 23.79 -8.40
CA ASN A 131 9.64 23.73 -7.15
C ASN A 131 8.24 23.15 -7.34
N GLN A 132 7.78 22.99 -8.58
CA GLN A 132 6.46 22.44 -8.85
C GLN A 132 6.40 20.96 -8.41
N PRO A 133 5.33 20.54 -7.71
CA PRO A 133 5.21 19.17 -7.22
C PRO A 133 4.94 18.21 -8.38
N ILE A 134 5.69 17.10 -8.41
CA ILE A 134 5.56 16.05 -9.41
C ILE A 134 5.17 14.75 -8.72
N VAL A 135 4.07 14.16 -9.16
CA VAL A 135 3.60 12.85 -8.73
C VAL A 135 3.72 11.87 -9.90
N ILE A 136 4.59 10.89 -9.78
CA ILE A 136 4.79 9.84 -10.78
C ILE A 136 4.11 8.56 -10.32
N SER A 137 3.12 8.09 -11.06
CA SER A 137 2.37 6.87 -10.78
C SER A 137 2.82 5.76 -11.72
N GLN A 138 3.15 4.60 -11.18
CA GLN A 138 3.56 3.43 -11.96
C GLN A 138 3.29 2.13 -11.20
N HIS A 139 3.42 0.99 -11.86
CA HIS A 139 3.07 -0.28 -11.22
C HIS A 139 4.22 -0.83 -10.34
N ILE A 140 5.41 -1.06 -10.92
CA ILE A 140 6.56 -1.58 -10.18
C ILE A 140 7.15 -0.46 -9.28
N PRO A 141 7.52 -0.76 -8.01
CA PRO A 141 8.26 0.18 -7.18
C PRO A 141 9.48 0.77 -7.90
N PHE A 142 9.60 2.09 -7.92
CA PHE A 142 10.73 2.84 -8.43
C PHE A 142 12.08 2.34 -7.88
N VAL A 143 12.15 2.00 -6.59
CA VAL A 143 13.37 1.39 -6.01
C VAL A 143 13.76 0.09 -6.70
N GLY A 144 12.79 -0.66 -7.23
CA GLY A 144 12.95 -1.92 -7.95
C GLY A 144 13.23 -1.76 -9.44
N MET A 145 13.10 -0.56 -10.01
CA MET A 145 13.37 -0.32 -11.43
C MET A 145 14.87 -0.47 -11.73
N LYS A 146 15.18 -1.19 -12.81
CA LYS A 146 16.55 -1.53 -13.21
C LYS A 146 17.31 -0.31 -13.70
N ASN A 147 16.66 0.55 -14.48
CA ASN A 147 17.24 1.78 -15.03
C ASN A 147 16.75 3.07 -14.35
N LYS A 148 16.37 3.00 -13.05
CA LYS A 148 15.96 4.18 -12.27
C LYS A 148 16.96 5.35 -12.30
N LYS A 149 18.24 5.08 -12.54
CA LYS A 149 19.29 6.11 -12.62
C LYS A 149 18.97 7.15 -13.70
N GLU A 150 18.45 6.74 -14.84
CA GLU A 150 18.09 7.65 -15.94
C GLU A 150 17.00 8.65 -15.50
N LEU A 151 15.99 8.19 -14.74
CA LEU A 151 14.97 9.08 -14.20
C LEU A 151 15.49 9.93 -13.04
N ILE A 152 16.38 9.40 -12.19
CA ILE A 152 17.02 10.18 -11.13
C ILE A 152 17.77 11.38 -11.73
N GLU A 153 18.46 11.19 -12.86
CA GLU A 153 19.16 12.29 -13.55
C GLU A 153 18.20 13.36 -14.05
N ILE A 154 17.09 12.95 -14.69
CA ILE A 154 16.05 13.88 -15.17
C ILE A 154 15.37 14.62 -14.01
N LEU A 155 15.10 13.92 -12.91
CA LEU A 155 14.37 14.45 -11.75
C LEU A 155 15.27 15.23 -10.77
N ASN A 156 16.59 15.15 -10.92
CA ASN A 156 17.57 15.74 -10.02
C ASN A 156 17.34 17.23 -9.69
N PRO A 157 16.89 18.09 -10.63
CA PRO A 157 16.61 19.50 -10.34
C PRO A 157 15.38 19.72 -9.45
N PHE A 158 14.44 18.77 -9.41
CA PHE A 158 13.12 18.95 -8.77
C PHE A 158 13.16 18.61 -7.29
N LYS A 159 12.52 19.44 -6.47
CA LYS A 159 12.53 19.31 -5.01
C LYS A 159 11.44 18.39 -4.47
N ASN A 160 10.30 18.36 -5.15
CA ASN A 160 9.06 17.76 -4.65
C ASN A 160 8.62 16.64 -5.60
N VAL A 161 9.24 15.46 -5.46
CA VAL A 161 8.93 14.29 -6.29
C VAL A 161 8.38 13.16 -5.43
N LEU A 162 7.17 12.72 -5.76
CA LEU A 162 6.49 11.59 -5.13
C LEU A 162 6.21 10.49 -6.16
N PHE A 163 6.70 9.29 -5.91
CA PHE A 163 6.29 8.09 -6.63
C PHE A 163 5.14 7.39 -5.91
N LEU A 164 4.08 7.05 -6.66
CA LEU A 164 3.00 6.19 -6.21
C LEU A 164 3.09 4.86 -6.95
N THR A 165 3.25 3.77 -6.20
CA THR A 165 3.56 2.44 -6.78
C THR A 165 2.70 1.32 -6.23
N GLY A 166 2.58 0.22 -6.99
CA GLY A 166 1.80 -0.96 -6.64
C GLY A 166 2.63 -2.24 -6.58
N HIS A 167 2.15 -3.31 -7.23
CA HIS A 167 2.83 -4.57 -7.50
C HIS A 167 3.11 -5.52 -6.33
N THR A 168 3.58 -5.03 -5.18
CA THR A 168 4.21 -5.89 -4.17
C THR A 168 3.25 -6.54 -3.17
N HIS A 169 1.95 -6.26 -3.25
CA HIS A 169 0.96 -6.67 -2.23
C HIS A 169 1.42 -6.36 -0.80
N THR A 170 2.14 -5.25 -0.63
CA THR A 170 2.66 -4.76 0.65
C THR A 170 2.71 -3.24 0.63
N ALA A 171 2.35 -2.61 1.75
CA ALA A 171 2.44 -1.15 1.88
C ALA A 171 3.81 -0.76 2.44
N PHE A 172 4.51 0.18 1.82
CA PHE A 172 5.76 0.71 2.36
C PHE A 172 6.13 2.06 1.75
N ARG A 173 7.05 2.76 2.41
CA ARG A 173 7.69 3.97 1.88
C ARG A 173 9.19 3.81 1.73
N ASN A 174 9.73 4.52 0.74
CA ASN A 174 11.15 4.74 0.56
C ASN A 174 11.43 6.22 0.35
N THR A 175 12.66 6.64 0.68
CA THR A 175 13.18 7.96 0.32
C THR A 175 14.53 7.75 -0.34
N ILE A 176 14.69 8.30 -1.54
CA ILE A 176 15.90 8.18 -2.36
C ILE A 176 16.52 9.57 -2.45
N LYS A 177 17.77 9.70 -1.98
CA LYS A 177 18.53 10.94 -2.10
C LYS A 177 19.13 11.06 -3.50
N MET A 178 18.82 12.17 -4.18
CA MET A 178 19.37 12.50 -5.49
C MET A 178 20.73 13.21 -5.37
N PRO A 179 21.57 13.24 -6.43
CA PRO A 179 22.86 13.92 -6.43
C PRO A 179 22.82 15.40 -6.00
N SER A 180 21.75 16.13 -6.34
CA SER A 180 21.53 17.53 -5.94
C SER A 180 21.31 17.71 -4.43
N GLY A 181 21.03 16.62 -3.70
CA GLY A 181 20.59 16.64 -2.31
C GLY A 181 19.07 16.63 -2.14
N ASN A 182 18.31 16.84 -3.23
CA ASN A 182 16.86 16.67 -3.23
C ASN A 182 16.47 15.22 -2.98
N MET A 183 15.21 14.99 -2.60
CA MET A 183 14.69 13.68 -2.23
C MET A 183 13.56 13.27 -3.17
N ILE A 184 13.58 12.01 -3.61
CA ILE A 184 12.42 11.33 -4.18
C ILE A 184 11.77 10.54 -3.05
N ASN A 185 10.50 10.82 -2.78
CA ASN A 185 9.69 9.99 -1.89
C ASN A 185 8.94 8.95 -2.72
N GLU A 186 8.78 7.75 -2.20
CA GLU A 186 8.01 6.68 -2.82
C GLU A 186 7.03 6.11 -1.81
N LEU A 187 5.77 5.95 -2.21
CA LEU A 187 4.72 5.25 -1.50
C LEU A 187 4.24 4.08 -2.35
N THR A 188 4.57 2.86 -1.92
CA THR A 188 3.94 1.65 -2.44
C THR A 188 2.65 1.40 -1.67
N ALA A 189 1.52 1.44 -2.36
CA ALA A 189 0.19 1.48 -1.75
C ALA A 189 -0.32 0.12 -1.22
N GLY A 190 0.37 -0.98 -1.55
CA GLY A 190 -0.15 -2.32 -1.32
C GLY A 190 -1.15 -2.72 -2.40
N ALA A 191 -2.19 -3.47 -2.02
CA ALA A 191 -3.20 -3.95 -2.95
C ALA A 191 -4.61 -3.89 -2.35
N VAL A 192 -5.59 -3.46 -3.16
CA VAL A 192 -7.01 -3.47 -2.78
C VAL A 192 -7.57 -4.87 -2.58
N CYS A 193 -6.96 -5.86 -3.24
CA CYS A 193 -7.23 -7.28 -3.03
C CYS A 193 -6.45 -7.86 -1.84
N GLY A 194 -5.60 -7.08 -1.17
CA GLY A 194 -4.77 -7.56 -0.06
C GLY A 194 -3.74 -8.59 -0.51
N ASN A 195 -3.51 -9.64 0.27
CA ASN A 195 -2.69 -10.79 -0.14
C ASN A 195 -3.46 -11.71 -1.10
N TRP A 196 -3.89 -11.14 -2.24
CA TRP A 196 -4.96 -11.63 -3.09
C TRP A 196 -6.26 -11.84 -2.32
N TRP A 197 -7.36 -12.13 -3.02
CA TRP A 197 -8.66 -12.41 -2.41
C TRP A 197 -8.69 -13.78 -1.70
N THR A 198 -7.84 -13.93 -0.68
CA THR A 198 -7.54 -15.15 0.06
C THR A 198 -7.56 -14.88 1.57
N GLY A 199 -7.44 -15.94 2.36
CA GLY A 199 -7.58 -15.93 3.80
C GLY A 199 -9.03 -16.20 4.22
N GLN A 200 -9.24 -16.20 5.53
CA GLN A 200 -10.56 -16.37 6.13
C GLN A 200 -11.52 -15.31 5.58
N LYS A 201 -12.72 -15.72 5.19
CA LYS A 201 -13.79 -14.79 4.79
C LYS A 201 -14.48 -14.22 6.02
N ASP A 202 -14.91 -12.98 5.93
CA ASP A 202 -15.86 -12.39 6.86
C ASP A 202 -17.28 -12.96 6.64
N TRP A 203 -18.23 -12.48 7.44
CA TRP A 203 -19.62 -12.93 7.42
C TRP A 203 -20.36 -12.55 6.12
N GLU A 204 -19.83 -11.60 5.32
CA GLU A 204 -20.35 -11.25 3.99
C GLU A 204 -19.68 -12.09 2.87
N GLY A 205 -18.74 -12.98 3.24
CA GLY A 205 -18.02 -13.84 2.30
C GLY A 205 -16.82 -13.18 1.64
N ILE A 206 -16.42 -11.98 2.09
CA ILE A 206 -15.26 -11.25 1.55
C ILE A 206 -14.00 -11.71 2.30
N PRO A 207 -12.95 -12.17 1.61
CA PRO A 207 -11.70 -12.56 2.26
C PRO A 207 -11.09 -11.40 3.02
N LEU A 208 -10.64 -11.62 4.26
CA LEU A 208 -9.96 -10.62 5.07
C LEU A 208 -8.68 -10.13 4.37
N ALA A 209 -7.97 -11.05 3.70
CA ALA A 209 -6.84 -10.77 2.80
C ALA A 209 -5.74 -9.88 3.39
N LEU A 210 -5.33 -10.13 4.63
CA LEU A 210 -4.24 -9.40 5.27
C LEU A 210 -2.97 -9.50 4.42
N MET A 211 -2.39 -8.36 4.01
CA MET A 211 -1.15 -8.33 3.23
C MET A 211 0.00 -8.96 4.02
N SER A 212 1.02 -9.45 3.32
CA SER A 212 2.17 -10.12 3.97
C SER A 212 2.96 -9.20 4.93
N CYS A 213 2.81 -7.88 4.80
CA CYS A 213 3.37 -6.88 5.72
C CYS A 213 2.51 -6.62 6.98
N GLY A 214 1.33 -7.26 7.11
CA GLY A 214 0.38 -7.03 8.21
C GLY A 214 -0.53 -5.83 8.04
N THR A 215 -0.47 -5.14 6.90
CA THR A 215 -1.43 -4.10 6.55
C THR A 215 -2.72 -4.75 6.00
N PRO A 216 -3.92 -4.35 6.43
CA PRO A 216 -5.19 -4.81 5.82
C PRO A 216 -5.26 -4.53 4.31
N LYS A 217 -6.26 -5.05 3.59
CA LYS A 217 -6.53 -4.59 2.22
C LYS A 217 -7.15 -3.18 2.23
N GLY A 218 -6.83 -2.34 1.26
CA GLY A 218 -7.29 -0.94 1.24
C GLY A 218 -6.51 -0.04 0.29
N TYR A 219 -6.57 1.26 0.53
CA TYR A 219 -5.94 2.29 -0.30
C TYR A 219 -5.41 3.47 0.54
N PHE A 220 -4.65 4.36 -0.08
CA PHE A 220 -4.18 5.60 0.52
C PHE A 220 -4.99 6.78 0.04
N GLU A 221 -5.37 7.64 0.98
CA GLU A 221 -5.84 8.99 0.73
C GLU A 221 -4.63 9.93 0.81
N ILE A 222 -4.49 10.82 -0.16
CA ILE A 222 -3.40 11.80 -0.20
C ILE A 222 -4.02 13.18 -0.38
N ASP A 223 -3.80 14.03 0.60
CA ASP A 223 -4.24 15.42 0.60
C ASP A 223 -3.05 16.31 0.26
N PHE A 224 -3.15 17.01 -0.86
CA PHE A 224 -2.10 17.91 -1.36
C PHE A 224 -2.42 19.35 -0.98
N ASN A 225 -1.46 20.01 -0.33
CA ASN A 225 -1.47 21.45 -0.10
C ASN A 225 -0.23 22.06 -0.75
N LYS A 226 -0.37 22.47 -2.01
CA LYS A 226 0.75 22.91 -2.86
C LYS A 226 1.82 21.81 -2.94
N ALA A 227 3.02 22.08 -2.42
CA ALA A 227 4.14 21.15 -2.40
C ALA A 227 4.14 20.15 -1.25
N ASP A 228 3.38 20.43 -0.20
CA ASP A 228 3.23 19.54 0.93
C ASP A 228 2.08 18.56 0.70
N TYR A 229 2.17 17.38 1.30
CA TYR A 229 1.08 16.42 1.29
C TYR A 229 1.01 15.62 2.59
N LYS A 230 -0.19 15.18 2.93
CA LYS A 230 -0.44 14.23 4.00
C LYS A 230 -1.04 12.96 3.44
N ILE A 231 -0.61 11.83 3.97
CA ILE A 231 -1.10 10.51 3.60
C ILE A 231 -1.86 9.88 4.75
N LYS A 232 -2.92 9.17 4.42
CA LYS A 232 -3.73 8.41 5.37
C LYS A 232 -4.11 7.09 4.75
N TYR A 233 -3.98 6.01 5.51
CA TYR A 233 -4.38 4.70 5.07
C TYR A 233 -5.86 4.45 5.40
N LYS A 234 -6.62 4.01 4.40
CA LYS A 234 -8.00 3.56 4.58
C LYS A 234 -8.08 2.06 4.33
N GLY A 235 -8.18 1.30 5.42
CA GLY A 235 -8.19 -0.16 5.39
C GLY A 235 -9.55 -0.76 5.01
N GLY A 236 -9.94 -0.65 3.74
CA GLY A 236 -11.18 -1.26 3.23
C GLY A 236 -12.47 -0.75 3.91
N ILE A 237 -13.62 -1.26 3.44
CA ILE A 237 -14.94 -0.82 3.91
C ILE A 237 -15.11 -1.04 5.42
N ASN A 238 -14.69 -2.20 5.92
CA ASN A 238 -15.06 -2.67 7.25
C ASN A 238 -14.16 -2.16 8.39
N LEU A 239 -13.14 -1.34 8.09
CA LEU A 239 -12.32 -0.73 9.13
C LEU A 239 -12.64 0.76 9.31
N PRO A 240 -12.61 1.27 10.56
CA PRO A 240 -12.72 2.69 10.84
C PRO A 240 -11.73 3.51 10.03
N GLY A 241 -12.13 4.72 9.60
CA GLY A 241 -11.28 5.58 8.77
C GLY A 241 -9.96 6.00 9.44
N ASN A 242 -9.85 5.91 10.76
CA ASN A 242 -8.65 6.22 11.53
C ASN A 242 -7.76 4.98 11.82
N LYS A 243 -8.06 3.81 11.23
CA LYS A 243 -7.30 2.57 11.44
C LYS A 243 -5.97 2.60 10.68
N GLN A 244 -4.97 3.30 11.24
CA GLN A 244 -3.61 3.42 10.68
C GLN A 244 -2.61 2.41 11.28
N PHE A 245 -2.99 1.69 12.33
CA PHE A 245 -2.08 0.74 13.01
C PHE A 245 -2.82 -0.44 13.64
N SER A 246 -2.07 -1.48 13.97
CA SER A 246 -2.48 -2.61 14.82
C SER A 246 -1.48 -2.82 15.96
N VAL A 247 -1.93 -3.46 17.03
CA VAL A 247 -1.12 -3.72 18.23
C VAL A 247 -1.28 -5.18 18.65
N TRP A 248 -0.20 -5.77 19.11
CA TRP A 248 -0.11 -7.14 19.61
C TRP A 248 0.57 -7.13 20.98
N PHE A 249 -0.16 -7.49 22.04
CA PHE A 249 0.34 -7.47 23.41
C PHE A 249 0.88 -8.80 23.91
N GLY A 250 0.33 -9.94 23.47
CA GLY A 250 0.78 -11.24 23.95
C GLY A 250 2.06 -11.74 23.32
N ASP A 251 2.41 -12.98 23.65
CA ASP A 251 3.60 -13.63 23.09
C ASP A 251 3.56 -13.61 21.57
N TYR A 252 4.72 -13.40 20.93
CA TYR A 252 4.81 -13.30 19.48
C TYR A 252 4.29 -14.54 18.71
N ASN A 253 4.37 -15.72 19.35
CA ASN A 253 3.83 -16.97 18.82
C ASN A 253 2.48 -17.37 19.44
N GLY A 254 1.89 -16.50 20.26
CA GLY A 254 0.60 -16.72 20.90
C GLY A 254 -0.60 -16.38 20.02
N GLU A 255 -1.73 -16.18 20.66
CA GLU A 255 -3.01 -15.83 20.04
C GLU A 255 -3.22 -14.31 19.97
N PRO A 256 -3.95 -13.81 18.95
CA PRO A 256 -4.41 -12.43 18.93
C PRO A 256 -5.38 -12.18 20.10
N LEU A 257 -5.49 -10.92 20.53
CA LEU A 257 -6.34 -10.50 21.66
C LEU A 257 -5.97 -11.25 22.97
N SER A 258 -4.73 -11.06 23.39
CA SER A 258 -4.12 -11.68 24.58
C SER A 258 -3.72 -10.63 25.63
N SER A 259 -3.49 -11.09 26.85
CA SER A 259 -2.78 -10.32 27.89
C SER A 259 -1.38 -9.96 27.43
N LEU A 260 -0.76 -8.98 28.10
CA LEU A 260 0.63 -8.60 27.88
C LEU A 260 1.55 -9.81 28.10
N ALA A 261 2.47 -10.03 27.15
CA ALA A 261 3.45 -11.11 27.22
C ALA A 261 4.21 -11.10 28.56
N GLU A 262 4.64 -12.27 29.03
CA GLU A 262 5.43 -12.40 30.26
C GLU A 262 6.75 -11.60 30.18
N SER A 263 7.30 -11.48 28.97
CA SER A 263 8.48 -10.66 28.67
C SER A 263 8.22 -9.16 28.70
N ASN A 264 6.98 -8.73 28.96
CA ASN A 264 6.47 -7.35 28.82
C ASN A 264 6.64 -6.77 27.40
N GLU A 265 7.00 -7.58 26.41
CA GLU A 265 7.14 -7.15 25.02
C GLU A 265 5.77 -6.97 24.36
N PHE A 266 5.67 -6.01 23.46
CA PHE A 266 4.51 -5.83 22.60
C PHE A 266 4.92 -5.21 21.26
N TYR A 267 4.09 -5.39 20.24
CA TYR A 267 4.40 -4.98 18.88
C TYR A 267 3.33 -4.04 18.34
N VAL A 268 3.76 -3.01 17.63
CA VAL A 268 2.89 -2.07 16.93
C VAL A 268 3.25 -2.10 15.45
N ASN A 269 2.26 -2.37 14.62
CA ASN A 269 2.38 -2.27 13.17
C ASN A 269 1.73 -0.97 12.71
N VAL A 270 2.51 -0.01 12.21
CA VAL A 270 1.97 1.24 11.63
C VAL A 270 1.98 1.09 10.12
N PHE A 271 0.81 1.06 9.50
CA PHE A 271 0.67 0.77 8.08
C PHE A 271 1.42 1.82 7.25
N SER A 272 2.40 1.35 6.46
CA SER A 272 3.34 2.20 5.70
C SER A 272 4.19 3.16 6.54
N GLY A 273 4.42 2.87 7.83
CA GLY A 273 5.41 3.60 8.63
C GLY A 273 6.82 3.52 8.02
N SER A 274 7.58 4.62 8.05
CA SER A 274 8.92 4.74 7.46
C SER A 274 10.00 4.60 8.54
N SER A 275 11.26 4.94 8.22
CA SER A 275 12.32 5.13 9.22
C SER A 275 12.10 6.36 10.11
N ASP A 276 11.27 7.30 9.66
CA ASP A 276 11.02 8.58 10.34
C ASP A 276 9.85 8.49 11.32
N THR A 277 9.07 7.40 11.27
CA THR A 277 7.96 7.15 12.18
C THR A 277 8.49 6.89 13.59
N LYS A 278 8.02 7.70 14.54
CA LYS A 278 8.29 7.56 15.98
C LYS A 278 7.02 7.11 16.69
N ILE A 279 7.18 6.15 17.60
CA ILE A 279 6.06 5.60 18.37
C ILE A 279 6.43 5.64 19.84
N SER A 280 5.50 6.14 20.64
CA SER A 280 5.60 6.13 22.09
C SER A 280 4.28 5.73 22.72
N VAL A 281 4.34 5.06 23.87
CA VAL A 281 3.19 4.74 24.70
C VAL A 281 3.33 5.45 26.04
N VAL A 282 2.30 6.19 26.44
CA VAL A 282 2.22 6.88 27.74
C VAL A 282 1.38 6.03 28.69
N LEU A 283 1.98 5.67 29.81
CA LEU A 283 1.36 4.86 30.86
C LEU A 283 0.51 5.72 31.83
N PRO A 284 -0.35 5.11 32.67
CA PRO A 284 -1.14 5.85 33.67
C PRO A 284 -0.30 6.73 34.59
N ASN A 285 0.90 6.28 34.97
CA ASN A 285 1.86 7.01 35.79
C ASN A 285 2.67 8.08 35.02
N LYS A 286 2.30 8.39 33.77
CA LYS A 286 2.98 9.35 32.88
C LYS A 286 4.38 8.92 32.40
N LYS A 287 4.85 7.72 32.74
CA LYS A 287 6.08 7.16 32.14
C LYS A 287 5.84 6.90 30.65
N VAL A 288 6.84 7.21 29.84
CA VAL A 288 6.79 7.08 28.38
C VAL A 288 7.68 5.93 27.95
N VAL A 289 7.12 4.99 27.19
CA VAL A 289 7.82 3.88 26.56
C VAL A 289 7.99 4.21 25.08
N PHE A 290 9.23 4.33 24.62
CA PHE A 290 9.53 4.50 23.20
C PHE A 290 9.75 3.14 22.54
N LEU A 291 9.14 2.93 21.38
CA LEU A 291 9.28 1.67 20.67
C LEU A 291 10.42 1.76 19.65
N LYS A 292 11.06 0.62 19.39
CA LYS A 292 12.15 0.48 18.44
C LYS A 292 11.68 -0.28 17.21
N LYS A 293 12.05 0.18 16.02
CA LYS A 293 11.70 -0.48 14.77
C LYS A 293 12.35 -1.86 14.70
N GLU A 294 11.61 -2.86 14.24
CA GLU A 294 12.06 -4.24 14.19
C GLU A 294 11.73 -4.90 12.84
N ALA A 295 12.63 -5.74 12.34
CA ALA A 295 12.48 -6.47 11.09
C ALA A 295 12.07 -7.93 11.34
N ILE A 296 10.78 -8.12 11.62
CA ILE A 296 10.13 -9.42 11.89
C ILE A 296 8.89 -9.62 11.00
N LEU A 297 8.29 -10.82 11.04
CA LEU A 297 6.95 -10.97 10.48
C LEU A 297 5.98 -10.15 11.33
N ASP A 298 4.94 -9.62 10.71
CA ASP A 298 3.84 -9.09 11.48
C ASP A 298 3.23 -10.23 12.35
N PRO A 299 2.95 -9.99 13.66
CA PRO A 299 2.40 -11.02 14.54
C PRO A 299 1.08 -11.63 14.05
N PHE A 300 0.18 -10.84 13.44
CA PHE A 300 -1.05 -11.38 12.86
C PHE A 300 -0.77 -12.24 11.62
N VAL A 301 0.19 -11.86 10.78
CA VAL A 301 0.65 -12.70 9.65
C VAL A 301 1.31 -13.99 10.16
N ASN A 302 2.09 -13.93 11.24
CA ASN A 302 2.69 -15.09 11.89
C ASN A 302 1.61 -16.03 12.43
N TYR A 303 0.57 -15.50 13.05
CA TYR A 303 -0.60 -16.24 13.51
C TYR A 303 -1.36 -16.94 12.38
N ILE A 304 -1.68 -16.23 11.29
CA ILE A 304 -2.32 -16.81 10.09
C ILE A 304 -1.46 -17.95 9.52
N LYS A 305 -0.14 -17.78 9.48
CA LYS A 305 0.78 -18.82 9.00
C LYS A 305 0.73 -20.08 9.88
N GLN A 306 0.68 -19.92 11.21
CA GLN A 306 0.61 -21.04 12.16
C GLN A 306 -0.71 -21.80 12.02
N THR A 307 -1.84 -21.10 12.09
CA THR A 307 -3.17 -21.69 11.94
C THR A 307 -3.38 -22.37 10.58
N GLN A 308 -2.81 -21.83 9.50
CA GLN A 308 -2.80 -22.49 8.18
C GLN A 308 -1.98 -23.78 8.12
N LYS A 309 -0.89 -23.85 8.88
CA LYS A 309 -0.03 -25.03 9.00
C LYS A 309 -0.73 -26.14 9.80
N GLU A 310 -1.49 -25.75 10.83
CA GLU A 310 -2.25 -26.65 11.70
C GLU A 310 -3.61 -27.05 11.13
N GLY A 311 -4.08 -26.38 10.08
CA GLY A 311 -5.37 -26.66 9.45
C GLY A 311 -6.57 -26.11 10.22
N LEU A 312 -6.34 -25.18 11.17
CA LEU A 312 -7.39 -24.51 11.94
C LEU A 312 -8.07 -23.41 11.14
N ALA A 313 -7.32 -22.71 10.30
CA ALA A 313 -7.83 -21.65 9.44
C ALA A 313 -7.07 -21.60 8.10
N PRO A 314 -7.64 -20.99 7.06
CA PRO A 314 -9.04 -20.58 6.98
C PRO A 314 -9.96 -21.80 6.79
N ASP A 315 -11.27 -21.59 6.86
CA ASP A 315 -12.25 -22.65 6.63
C ASP A 315 -12.20 -23.25 5.20
N LYS A 316 -12.94 -24.36 5.00
CA LYS A 316 -13.00 -25.07 3.72
C LYS A 316 -13.56 -24.26 2.54
N ASN A 317 -14.28 -23.17 2.81
CA ASN A 317 -14.89 -22.30 1.79
C ASN A 317 -13.97 -21.12 1.43
N SER A 318 -12.77 -21.09 2.02
CA SER A 318 -11.81 -20.01 1.91
C SER A 318 -10.50 -20.52 1.28
N LYS A 319 -9.75 -19.63 0.63
CA LYS A 319 -8.44 -19.97 0.03
C LYS A 319 -7.32 -19.65 1.02
N LYS A 320 -6.32 -20.51 1.18
CA LYS A 320 -5.13 -20.21 2.00
C LYS A 320 -4.36 -19.03 1.41
N SER A 321 -3.89 -18.14 2.29
CA SER A 321 -3.02 -17.03 1.90
C SER A 321 -1.58 -17.51 1.64
N ALA A 322 -0.97 -16.96 0.59
CA ALA A 322 0.39 -17.27 0.17
C ALA A 322 1.42 -16.30 0.80
N TYR A 323 2.72 -16.54 0.57
CA TYR A 323 3.82 -15.61 0.88
C TYR A 323 3.87 -15.04 2.32
N LEU A 324 3.46 -15.83 3.32
CA LEU A 324 3.42 -15.43 4.74
C LEU A 324 4.79 -15.48 5.46
N ARG A 325 5.89 -15.32 4.72
CA ARG A 325 7.27 -15.38 5.24
C ARG A 325 8.04 -14.08 5.04
N THR A 326 7.43 -13.08 4.42
CA THR A 326 8.03 -11.77 4.18
C THR A 326 7.98 -10.95 5.46
N LYS A 327 9.15 -10.53 5.96
CA LYS A 327 9.23 -9.61 7.10
C LYS A 327 8.57 -8.28 6.76
N SER A 328 7.81 -7.74 7.70
CA SER A 328 7.20 -6.42 7.55
C SER A 328 8.25 -5.31 7.72
N ARG A 329 8.05 -4.21 6.99
CA ARG A 329 8.95 -3.03 7.01
C ARG A 329 8.55 -1.99 8.04
N HIS A 330 7.47 -2.23 8.77
CA HIS A 330 6.79 -1.22 9.57
C HIS A 330 6.22 -1.82 10.86
N ILE A 331 7.07 -2.59 11.56
CA ILE A 331 6.83 -3.09 12.93
C ILE A 331 7.77 -2.37 13.89
N TRP A 332 7.24 -2.05 15.07
CA TRP A 332 8.01 -1.56 16.21
C TRP A 332 7.72 -2.40 17.43
N LYS A 333 8.76 -2.71 18.20
CA LYS A 333 8.67 -3.40 19.48
C LYS A 333 8.84 -2.43 20.64
N GLY A 334 7.94 -2.54 21.62
CA GLY A 334 8.06 -1.91 22.92
C GLY A 334 8.24 -2.95 24.02
N VAL A 335 8.72 -2.49 25.17
CA VAL A 335 8.79 -3.28 26.39
C VAL A 335 8.14 -2.45 27.50
N MET A 336 7.05 -2.95 28.06
CA MET A 336 6.42 -2.31 29.22
C MET A 336 7.33 -2.45 30.45
N PRO A 337 7.31 -1.49 31.39
CA PRO A 337 8.11 -1.59 32.60
C PRO A 337 7.63 -2.73 33.51
N ASP A 338 8.57 -3.38 34.19
CA ASP A 338 8.27 -4.46 35.14
C ASP A 338 7.37 -4.01 36.29
N GLU A 339 7.46 -2.73 36.66
CA GLU A 339 6.66 -2.11 37.73
C GLU A 339 5.15 -2.02 37.40
N LEU A 340 4.74 -2.33 36.17
CA LEU A 340 3.32 -2.37 35.82
C LEU A 340 2.63 -3.46 36.68
N VAL A 341 1.67 -3.08 37.50
CA VAL A 341 0.95 -4.04 38.38
C VAL A 341 0.00 -4.93 37.58
N LYS A 342 -0.45 -6.05 38.16
CA LYS A 342 -1.48 -6.91 37.55
C LYS A 342 -2.80 -6.14 37.41
N GLY A 343 -3.53 -6.37 36.30
CA GLY A 343 -4.82 -5.77 35.99
C GLY A 343 -4.87 -5.04 34.65
N TYR A 344 -5.96 -4.32 34.43
CA TYR A 344 -6.20 -3.53 33.22
C TYR A 344 -5.60 -2.12 33.35
N HIS A 345 -4.83 -1.73 32.33
CA HIS A 345 -4.19 -0.41 32.24
C HIS A 345 -4.64 0.30 30.99
N LYS A 346 -5.14 1.53 31.14
CA LYS A 346 -5.37 2.44 30.03
C LYS A 346 -4.05 3.09 29.64
N VAL A 347 -3.61 2.89 28.40
CA VAL A 347 -2.40 3.51 27.85
C VAL A 347 -2.76 4.40 26.66
N GLU A 348 -1.99 5.47 26.45
CA GLU A 348 -2.11 6.32 25.27
C GLU A 348 -0.97 5.98 24.30
N ILE A 349 -1.29 5.56 23.09
CA ILE A 349 -0.29 5.43 22.02
C ILE A 349 -0.24 6.72 21.21
N LYS A 350 0.98 7.21 20.96
CA LYS A 350 1.25 8.38 20.13
C LYS A 350 2.17 7.96 18.98
N ILE A 351 1.74 8.24 17.75
CA ILE A 351 2.51 7.99 16.53
C ILE A 351 2.75 9.32 15.83
N GLU A 352 4.02 9.60 15.52
CA GLU A 352 4.47 10.81 14.85
C GLU A 352 5.22 10.43 13.58
N ASP A 353 4.82 11.02 12.46
CA ASP A 353 5.43 10.81 11.16
C ASP A 353 5.32 12.11 10.34
N PRO A 354 6.34 12.47 9.53
CA PRO A 354 6.30 13.69 8.73
C PRO A 354 5.10 13.77 7.78
N TYR A 355 4.61 12.63 7.28
CA TYR A 355 3.54 12.58 6.27
C TYR A 355 2.19 12.15 6.82
N PHE A 356 2.12 11.61 8.03
CA PHE A 356 0.83 11.36 8.69
C PHE A 356 0.38 12.60 9.46
N SER A 357 -0.92 12.65 9.77
CA SER A 357 -1.38 13.42 10.92
C SER A 357 -0.93 12.70 12.19
N THR A 358 -0.58 13.45 13.25
CA THR A 358 -0.24 12.84 14.54
C THR A 358 -1.41 11.99 15.02
N ILE A 359 -1.16 10.72 15.29
CA ILE A 359 -2.17 9.80 15.80
C ILE A 359 -2.01 9.69 17.31
N LYS A 360 -3.13 9.85 18.01
CA LYS A 360 -3.28 9.56 19.43
C LYS A 360 -4.46 8.63 19.60
N ASP A 361 -4.26 7.54 20.29
CA ASP A 361 -5.32 6.57 20.57
C ASP A 361 -5.15 5.98 21.97
N PHE A 362 -6.24 5.49 22.56
CA PHE A 362 -6.23 4.88 23.87
C PHE A 362 -6.49 3.39 23.76
N LEU A 363 -5.65 2.58 24.42
CA LEU A 363 -5.73 1.13 24.41
C LEU A 363 -5.83 0.60 25.84
N TRP A 364 -6.49 -0.55 25.99
CA TRP A 364 -6.45 -1.31 27.23
C TRP A 364 -5.40 -2.41 27.12
N VAL A 365 -4.57 -2.52 28.17
CA VAL A 365 -3.56 -3.57 28.32
C VAL A 365 -3.89 -4.36 29.57
N LEU A 366 -4.08 -5.66 29.44
CA LEU A 366 -4.22 -6.57 30.59
C LEU A 366 -2.84 -7.13 30.93
N LYS A 367 -2.36 -6.94 32.16
CA LYS A 367 -1.20 -7.65 32.70
C LYS A 367 -1.69 -8.69 33.72
N GLU A 368 -1.39 -9.96 33.50
CA GLU A 368 -1.90 -11.07 34.32
C GLU A 368 -1.05 -11.42 35.54
#